data_AF-A0A495K1Y7-F1
#
_entry.id   AF-A0A495K1Y7-F1
#
_cell.length_a   1.000
_cell.length_b   1.000
_cell.length_c   1.000
_cell.angle_alpha   90.00
_cell.angle_beta   90.00
_cell.angle_gamma   90.00
#
_symmetry.space_group_name_H-M   'P 1'
#
loop_
_entity.id
_entity.type
_entity.pdbx_description
1 polymer ?
#
loop_
_entity_poly.entity_id
_entity_poly.type
_entity_poly.pdbx_seq_one_letter_code
_entity_poly.pdbx_strand_id
1 'polypeptide(L)' 'MVHYLRLVSDSGRELNYRLHHDADPDSIQTWLAEGVRAQAFVNVPIVMDGQVEITTLAVQPGRWAAWMVFHVSQPL' A
#
# COMPACT_ATOMS: atom_id res chain seq x y z
N MET A 1 14.74 8.40 -3.54
CA MET A 1 13.29 8.68 -3.70
C MET A 1 12.54 7.72 -2.80
N VAL A 2 11.53 8.17 -2.05
CA VAL A 2 10.80 7.31 -1.09
C VAL A 2 9.39 7.08 -1.61
N HIS A 3 8.96 5.82 -1.66
CA HIS A 3 7.62 5.44 -2.09
C HIS A 3 6.68 5.29 -0.89
N TYR A 4 5.42 5.65 -1.08
CA TYR A 4 4.36 5.54 -0.10
C TYR A 4 3.13 4.89 -0.71
N LEU A 5 2.43 4.08 0.08
CA LEU A 5 1.12 3.55 -0.22
C LEU A 5 0.10 4.22 0.71
N ARG A 6 -0.89 4.89 0.10
CA ARG A 6 -2.08 5.38 0.81
C ARG A 6 -3.27 4.50 0.49
N LEU A 7 -4.01 4.09 1.52
CA LEU A 7 -5.30 3.42 1.43
C LEU A 7 -6.36 4.35 2.01
N VAL A 8 -7.49 4.49 1.31
CA VAL A 8 -8.63 5.32 1.73
C VAL A 8 -9.87 4.43 1.81
N SER A 9 -10.54 4.39 2.96
CA SER A 9 -11.81 3.66 3.12
C SER A 9 -13.01 4.49 2.63
N ASP A 10 -14.17 3.86 2.46
CA ASP A 10 -15.43 4.55 2.10
C ASP A 10 -15.85 5.59 3.15
N SER A 11 -15.42 5.41 4.41
CA SER A 11 -15.64 6.37 5.49
C SER A 11 -14.62 7.53 5.53
N GLY A 12 -13.68 7.58 4.58
CA GLY A 12 -12.62 8.58 4.53
C GLY A 12 -11.45 8.34 5.49
N ARG A 13 -11.37 7.17 6.15
CA ARG A 13 -10.21 6.82 6.97
C ARG A 13 -9.02 6.54 6.05
N GLU A 14 -7.90 7.18 6.34
CA GLU A 14 -6.65 6.96 5.63
C GLU A 14 -5.67 6.09 6.41
N LEU A 15 -4.98 5.19 5.71
CA LEU A 15 -3.76 4.54 6.18
C LEU A 15 -2.63 4.88 5.23
N ASN A 16 -1.47 5.23 5.77
CA ASN A 16 -0.29 5.61 5.01
C ASN A 16 0.86 4.71 5.43
N TYR A 17 1.46 4.03 4.45
CA TYR A 17 2.63 3.18 4.65
C TYR A 17 3.80 3.72 3.84
N ARG A 18 4.97 3.80 4.47
CA ARG A 18 6.23 3.96 3.76
C ARG A 18 6.62 2.62 3.16
N LEU A 19 6.82 2.55 1.86
CA LEU A 19 7.22 1.33 1.18
C LEU A 19 8.73 1.10 1.33
N HIS A 20 9.13 -0.16 1.28
CA HIS A 20 10.55 -0.52 1.17
C HIS A 20 11.18 0.09 -0.10
N HIS A 21 12.48 0.39 -0.08
CA HIS A 21 13.14 1.03 -1.21
C HIS A 21 13.23 0.13 -2.46
N ASP A 22 13.27 -1.19 -2.26
CA ASP A 22 13.21 -2.17 -3.35
C ASP A 22 11.77 -2.55 -3.75
N ALA A 23 10.76 -1.98 -3.08
CA ALA A 23 9.38 -2.25 -3.43
C ALA A 23 9.04 -1.54 -4.75
N ASP A 24 8.66 -2.31 -5.76
CA ASP A 24 8.22 -1.76 -7.03
C ASP A 24 6.77 -1.23 -6.93
N PRO A 25 6.55 0.09 -7.12
CA PRO A 25 5.22 0.70 -7.10
C PRO A 25 4.23 0.06 -8.07
N ASP A 26 4.66 -0.31 -9.28
CA ASP A 26 3.77 -0.81 -10.32
C ASP A 26 3.30 -2.23 -10.00
N SER A 27 4.22 -3.05 -9.47
CA SER A 27 3.89 -4.35 -8.92
C SER A 27 2.88 -4.24 -7.76
N ILE A 28 3.07 -3.32 -6.82
CA ILE A 28 2.13 -3.12 -5.71
C ILE A 28 0.74 -2.71 -6.22
N GLN A 29 0.66 -1.79 -7.17
CA GLN A 29 -0.60 -1.39 -7.78
C GLN A 29 -1.31 -2.59 -8.44
N THR A 30 -0.55 -3.42 -9.16
CA THR A 30 -1.05 -4.63 -9.79
C THR A 30 -1.58 -5.62 -8.75
N TRP A 31 -0.81 -5.89 -7.69
CA TRP A 31 -1.22 -6.82 -6.63
C TRP A 31 -2.48 -6.36 -5.91
N LEU A 32 -2.63 -5.05 -5.63
CA LEU A 32 -3.85 -4.53 -5.01
C LEU A 32 -5.07 -4.70 -5.92
N ALA A 33 -4.92 -4.41 -7.22
CA ALA A 33 -6.01 -4.58 -8.19
C ALA A 33 -6.41 -6.06 -8.36
N GLU A 34 -5.44 -6.97 -8.43
CA GLU A 34 -5.68 -8.41 -8.48
C GLU A 34 -6.26 -8.93 -7.16
N GLY A 35 -5.78 -8.42 -6.03
CA GLY A 35 -6.26 -8.75 -4.69
C GLY A 35 -7.73 -8.42 -4.51
N VAL A 36 -8.19 -7.27 -5.01
CA VAL A 36 -9.63 -6.92 -5.01
C VAL A 36 -10.45 -7.92 -5.83
N ARG A 37 -9.98 -8.29 -7.03
CA ARG A 37 -10.69 -9.27 -7.89
C ARG A 37 -10.77 -10.65 -7.25
N ALA A 38 -9.69 -11.07 -6.60
CA ALA A 38 -9.58 -12.37 -5.93
C ALA A 38 -10.14 -12.38 -4.50
N GLN A 39 -10.54 -11.22 -3.97
CA GLN A 39 -10.92 -11.02 -2.55
C GLN A 39 -9.83 -11.53 -1.58
N ALA A 40 -8.57 -11.31 -1.96
CA ALA A 40 -7.41 -11.91 -1.32
C ALA A 40 -6.71 -10.96 -0.32
N PHE A 41 -5.71 -11.51 0.36
CA PHE A 41 -4.75 -10.73 1.13
C PHE A 41 -3.51 -10.46 0.27
N VAL A 42 -3.00 -9.22 0.33
CA VAL A 42 -1.81 -8.79 -0.40
C VAL A 42 -0.72 -8.42 0.59
N ASN A 43 0.46 -9.00 0.40
CA ASN A 43 1.62 -8.71 1.24
C ASN A 43 2.41 -7.55 0.63
N VAL A 44 2.60 -6.48 1.40
CA VAL A 44 3.32 -5.29 0.98
C VAL A 44 4.54 -5.09 1.88
N PRO A 45 5.76 -5.01 1.33
CA PRO A 45 6.95 -4.70 2.09
C PRO A 45 6.97 -3.19 2.43
N ILE A 46 6.92 -2.89 3.72
CA ILE A 46 6.90 -1.54 4.27
C ILE A 46 8.13 -1.29 5.14
N VAL A 47 8.35 -0.02 5.50
CA VAL A 47 9.32 0.39 6.51
C VAL A 47 8.56 0.85 7.75
N MET A 48 8.80 0.18 8.88
CA MET A 48 8.28 0.53 10.19
C MET A 48 9.43 0.59 11.19
N ASP A 49 9.52 1.68 11.97
CA ASP A 49 10.61 1.90 12.94
C ASP A 49 12.03 1.70 12.38
N GLY A 50 12.21 2.03 11.08
CA GLY A 50 13.48 1.88 10.37
C GLY A 50 13.83 0.44 9.95
N GLN A 51 12.95 -0.52 10.22
CA GLN A 51 13.07 -1.92 9.80
C GLN A 51 12.14 -2.25 8.64
N VAL A 52 12.50 -3.27 7.86
CA VAL A 52 11.66 -3.78 6.77
C VAL A 52 10.68 -4.79 7.34
N GLU A 53 9.40 -4.56 7.11
CA GLU A 53 8.33 -5.47 7.54
C GLU A 53 7.39 -5.81 6.40
N ILE A 54 6.78 -7.00 6.46
CA ILE A 54 5.72 -7.38 5.54
C ILE A 54 4.38 -7.12 6.21
N THR A 55 3.64 -6.14 5.69
CA THR A 55 2.26 -5.89 6.10
C THR A 55 1.30 -6.63 5.18
N THR A 56 0.39 -7.41 5.76
CA THR A 56 -0.67 -8.12 5.04
C THR A 56 -1.93 -7.26 4.99
N LEU A 57 -2.30 -6.82 3.80
CA LEU A 57 -3.49 -6.01 3.54
C LEU A 57 -4.64 -6.89 3.05
N ALA A 58 -5.79 -6.82 3.71
CA ALA A 58 -7.03 -7.34 3.15
C ALA A 58 -7.56 -6.36 2.09
N VAL A 59 -7.52 -6.77 0.82
CA VAL A 59 -8.07 -6.00 -0.31
C VAL A 59 -9.33 -6.71 -0.79
N GLN A 60 -10.47 -6.20 -0.31
CA GLN A 60 -11.79 -6.74 -0.59
C GLN A 60 -12.71 -5.59 -1.03
N PRO A 61 -13.73 -5.87 -1.87
CA PRO A 61 -14.74 -4.87 -2.21
C PRO A 61 -15.34 -4.22 -0.96
N GLY A 62 -15.45 -2.89 -0.94
CA GLY A 62 -16.00 -2.13 0.18
C GLY A 62 -15.08 -1.98 1.40
N ARG A 63 -13.87 -2.57 1.41
CA ARG A 63 -12.90 -2.33 2.49
C ARG A 63 -12.08 -1.06 2.26
N TRP A 64 -11.68 -0.84 1.02
CA TRP A 64 -10.98 0.36 0.57
C TRP A 64 -11.72 0.93 -0.65
N ALA A 65 -12.00 2.23 -0.60
CA ALA A 65 -12.62 2.99 -1.69
C ALA A 65 -11.60 3.29 -2.80
N ALA A 66 -10.37 3.60 -2.39
CA ALA A 66 -9.27 3.94 -3.28
C ALA A 66 -7.92 3.63 -2.65
N TRP A 67 -6.90 3.49 -3.49
CA TRP A 67 -5.50 3.47 -3.06
C TRP A 67 -4.65 4.30 -4.03
N MET A 68 -3.50 4.75 -3.55
CA MET A 68 -2.54 5.51 -4.34
C MET A 68 -1.13 5.12 -3.92
N VAL A 69 -0.28 4.80 -4.90
CA VAL A 69 1.17 4.69 -4.69
C VAL A 69 1.81 5.96 -5.26
N PHE A 70 2.56 6.67 -4.43
CA PHE A 70 3.21 7.92 -4.82
C PHE A 70 4.63 7.97 -4.27
N HIS A 71 5.44 8.87 -4.84
CA HIS A 71 6.82 9.06 -4.42
C HIS A 71 7.04 10.49 -3.96
N VAL A 72 7.94 10.66 -2.99
CA VAL A 72 8.34 11.97 -2.49
C VAL A 72 9.87 12.09 -2.60
N SER A 73 10.30 13.21 -3.17
CA SER A 73 11.72 13.51 -3.42
C SER A 73 12.46 13.94 -2.14
N GLN A 74 11.74 14.42 -1.13
CA GLN A 74 12.24 14.74 0.22
C GLN A 74 11.30 14.14 1.27
N PRO A 75 11.81 13.46 2.31
CA PRO A 75 10.99 13.08 3.45
C PRO A 75 10.50 14.36 4.17
N LEU A 76 9.21 14.41 4.50
CA LEU A 76 8.66 15.42 5.42
C LEU A 76 9.29 15.28 6.82
#